data_AF-A0A7S0GQ16-F1
#
_entry.id   AF-A0A7S0GQ16-F1
#
_cell.length_a   1.000
_cell.length_b   1.000
_cell.length_c   1.000
_cell.angle_alpha   90.00
_cell.angle_beta   90.00
_cell.angle_gamma   90.00
#
_symmetry.space_group_name_H-M   'P 1'
#
loop_
_entity.id
_entity.type
_entity.pdbx_description
1 polymer ?
#
loop_
_entity_poly.entity_id
_entity_poly.type
_entity_poly.pdbx_seq_one_letter_code
_entity_poly.pdbx_strand_id
1 'polypeptide(L)'
;WGGALEAMDPEGAPPGSGLTEKQRQAVKDRFTAVNAAVDEASRSGQAEWRFPQPETARALRSATTQAVVAAYAAFYRRYKDSGFTRKHPEKYIKHSPEALGEIVSGLF
;
A
#
# COMPACT_ATOMS: atom_id res chain seq x y z
N TRP A 1 -6.35 -6.79 0.19
CA TRP A 1 -5.63 -6.01 -0.84
C TRP A 1 -6.52 -5.21 -1.78
N GLY A 2 -7.68 -5.71 -2.25
CA GLY A 2 -8.54 -4.98 -3.22
C GLY A 2 -8.81 -3.51 -2.89
N GLY A 3 -9.36 -3.22 -1.70
CA GLY A 3 -9.61 -1.83 -1.29
C GLY A 3 -8.34 -0.96 -1.15
N ALA A 4 -7.18 -1.55 -0.84
CA ALA A 4 -5.92 -0.82 -0.82
C ALA A 4 -5.42 -0.50 -2.24
N LEU A 5 -5.59 -1.42 -3.19
CA LEU A 5 -5.26 -1.18 -4.60
C LEU A 5 -6.11 -0.07 -5.19
N GLU A 6 -7.43 -0.07 -4.92
CA GLU A 6 -8.33 1.02 -5.31
C GLU A 6 -7.94 2.36 -4.66
N ALA A 7 -7.56 2.35 -3.38
CA ALA A 7 -7.11 3.55 -2.69
C ALA A 7 -5.79 4.12 -3.27
N MET A 8 -4.93 3.25 -3.81
CA MET A 8 -3.67 3.61 -4.46
C MET A 8 -3.82 3.99 -5.92
N ASP A 9 -4.99 3.77 -6.52
CA ASP A 9 -5.23 4.02 -7.94
C ASP A 9 -4.95 5.50 -8.28
N PRO A 10 -4.09 5.76 -9.28
CA PRO A 10 -3.82 7.11 -9.76
C PRO A 10 -5.03 7.81 -10.41
N GLU A 11 -6.09 7.08 -10.82
CA GLU A 11 -7.26 7.71 -11.43
C GLU A 11 -7.96 8.67 -10.45
N GLY A 12 -7.92 9.97 -10.79
CA GLY A 12 -8.72 11.01 -10.13
C GLY A 12 -7.98 11.97 -9.18
N ALA A 13 -6.65 11.95 -9.07
CA ALA A 13 -5.96 12.89 -8.17
C ALA A 13 -4.81 13.64 -8.85
N PRO A 14 -4.75 14.99 -8.81
CA PRO A 14 -3.71 15.75 -9.49
C PRO A 14 -2.33 15.59 -8.83
N PRO A 15 -1.24 15.54 -9.61
CA PRO A 15 0.13 15.62 -9.09
C PRO A 15 0.45 17.08 -8.77
N GLY A 16 1.15 17.31 -7.67
CA GLY A 16 1.93 18.54 -7.51
C GLY A 16 1.48 19.48 -6.40
N SER A 17 2.33 20.47 -6.18
CA SER A 17 2.25 21.49 -5.16
C SER A 17 0.95 22.28 -5.28
N GLY A 18 0.03 22.05 -4.33
CA GLY A 18 -1.26 22.76 -4.29
C GLY A 18 -2.45 21.94 -3.80
N LEU A 19 -2.24 20.88 -3.00
CA LEU A 19 -3.36 20.11 -2.46
C LEU A 19 -4.30 20.98 -1.60
N THR A 20 -5.57 20.99 -1.99
CA THR A 20 -6.68 21.48 -1.16
C THR A 20 -6.81 20.65 0.11
N GLU A 21 -7.43 21.18 1.17
CA GLU A 21 -7.61 20.43 2.42
C GLU A 21 -8.35 19.10 2.20
N LYS A 22 -9.36 19.09 1.31
CA LYS A 22 -10.08 17.87 0.92
C LYS A 22 -9.16 16.83 0.28
N GLN A 23 -8.27 17.25 -0.61
CA GLN A 23 -7.31 16.34 -1.25
C GLN A 23 -6.27 15.84 -0.24
N ARG A 24 -5.80 16.69 0.68
CA ARG A 24 -4.90 16.26 1.75
C ARG A 24 -5.54 15.20 2.63
N GLN A 25 -6.81 15.39 3.01
CA GLN A 25 -7.55 14.39 3.77
C GLN A 25 -7.71 13.09 2.99
N ALA A 26 -8.08 13.16 1.71
CA ALA A 26 -8.17 11.97 0.86
C ALA A 26 -6.84 11.20 0.79
N VAL A 27 -5.71 11.88 0.68
CA VAL A 27 -4.38 11.23 0.67
C VAL A 27 -4.09 10.56 2.03
N LYS A 28 -4.43 11.19 3.16
CA LYS A 28 -4.32 10.57 4.50
C LYS A 28 -5.17 9.31 4.62
N ASP A 29 -6.40 9.36 4.12
CA ASP A 29 -7.33 8.22 4.16
C ASP A 29 -6.81 7.07 3.30
N ARG A 30 -6.23 7.38 2.12
CA ARG A 30 -5.58 6.38 1.26
C ARG A 30 -4.38 5.72 1.93
N PHE A 31 -3.48 6.49 2.54
CA PHE A 31 -2.36 5.91 3.32
C PHE A 31 -2.88 5.04 4.48
N THR A 32 -3.95 5.47 5.15
CA THR A 32 -4.59 4.69 6.22
C THR A 32 -5.15 3.37 5.70
N ALA A 33 -5.80 3.36 4.54
CA ALA A 33 -6.32 2.16 3.91
C ALA A 33 -5.21 1.16 3.56
N VAL A 34 -4.07 1.64 3.04
CA VAL A 34 -2.91 0.79 2.79
C VAL A 34 -2.37 0.20 4.08
N ASN A 35 -2.17 1.02 5.12
CA ASN A 35 -1.69 0.56 6.42
C ASN A 35 -2.63 -0.51 7.01
N ALA A 36 -3.94 -0.31 6.93
CA ALA A 36 -4.93 -1.28 7.41
C ALA A 36 -4.85 -2.61 6.64
N ALA A 37 -4.64 -2.58 5.33
CA ALA A 37 -4.49 -3.80 4.53
C ALA A 37 -3.20 -4.57 4.85
N VAL A 38 -2.10 -3.86 5.14
CA VAL A 38 -0.84 -4.48 5.61
C VAL A 38 -1.06 -5.11 7.00
N ASP A 39 -1.62 -4.34 7.93
CA ASP A 39 -1.90 -4.80 9.29
C ASP A 39 -2.86 -6.03 9.29
N GLU A 40 -3.85 -6.04 8.39
CA GLU A 40 -4.75 -7.17 8.17
C GLU A 40 -4.01 -8.39 7.60
N ALA A 41 -3.21 -8.21 6.55
CA ALA A 41 -2.46 -9.31 5.94
C ALA A 41 -1.51 -9.99 6.93
N SER A 42 -0.83 -9.20 7.77
CA SER A 42 0.01 -9.72 8.86
C SER A 42 -0.82 -10.39 9.96
N ARG A 43 -1.96 -9.81 10.36
CA ARG A 43 -2.82 -10.36 11.44
C ARG A 43 -3.51 -11.66 11.05
N SER A 44 -3.97 -11.78 9.80
CA SER A 44 -4.66 -12.98 9.31
C SER A 44 -3.76 -14.21 9.22
N GLY A 45 -2.45 -14.06 9.49
CA GLY A 45 -1.51 -15.17 9.43
C GLY A 45 -1.42 -15.75 8.03
N GLN A 46 -1.48 -14.92 6.99
CA GLN A 46 -1.40 -15.40 5.60
C GLN A 46 -0.11 -16.20 5.34
N ALA A 47 0.95 -15.93 6.10
CA ALA A 47 2.21 -16.68 6.09
C ALA A 47 2.09 -18.11 6.66
N GLU A 48 1.01 -18.42 7.40
CA GLU A 48 0.74 -19.76 7.95
C GLU A 48 -0.22 -20.57 7.07
N TRP A 49 -0.72 -19.97 5.98
CA TRP A 49 -1.67 -20.64 5.10
C TRP A 49 -1.00 -21.78 4.35
N ARG A 50 -1.60 -22.97 4.42
CA ARG A 50 -1.10 -24.15 3.72
C ARG A 50 -1.84 -24.32 2.40
N PHE A 51 -1.07 -24.28 1.31
CA PHE A 51 -1.60 -24.51 -0.03
C PHE A 51 -1.42 -25.98 -0.42
N PRO A 52 -2.42 -26.63 -1.04
CA PRO A 52 -2.30 -28.00 -1.54
C PRO A 52 -1.21 -28.17 -2.61
N GLN A 53 -0.92 -27.10 -3.34
CA GLN A 53 0.06 -27.07 -4.43
C GLN A 53 1.04 -25.91 -4.19
N PRO A 54 2.36 -26.17 -4.13
CA PRO A 54 3.35 -25.14 -3.84
C PRO A 54 3.43 -24.05 -4.93
N GLU A 55 3.14 -24.41 -6.18
CA GLU A 55 3.12 -23.44 -7.29
C GLU A 55 2.01 -22.39 -7.14
N THR A 56 0.88 -22.75 -6.51
CA THR A 56 -0.21 -21.81 -6.24
C THR A 56 0.21 -20.74 -5.23
N ALA A 57 0.89 -21.15 -4.17
CA ALA A 57 1.45 -20.21 -3.19
C ALA A 57 2.46 -19.26 -3.84
N ARG A 58 3.38 -19.81 -4.64
CA ARG A 58 4.37 -19.01 -5.39
C ARG A 58 3.71 -18.03 -6.36
N ALA A 59 2.75 -18.49 -7.16
CA ALA A 59 2.04 -17.65 -8.12
C ALA A 59 1.26 -16.53 -7.42
N LEU A 60 0.56 -16.84 -6.32
CA LEU A 60 -0.18 -15.86 -5.54
C LEU A 60 0.75 -14.83 -4.89
N ARG A 61 1.85 -15.28 -4.29
CA ARG A 61 2.88 -14.42 -3.71
C ARG A 61 3.48 -13.49 -4.75
N SER A 62 3.86 -14.02 -5.91
CA SER A 62 4.41 -13.22 -7.02
C SER A 62 3.42 -12.19 -7.54
N ALA A 63 2.18 -12.61 -7.83
CA ALA A 63 1.15 -11.72 -8.36
C ALA A 63 0.77 -10.62 -7.36
N THR A 64 0.60 -10.98 -6.08
CA THR A 64 0.26 -10.04 -5.02
C THR A 64 1.41 -9.05 -4.79
N THR A 65 2.65 -9.53 -4.70
CA THR A 65 3.84 -8.68 -4.52
C THR A 65 3.95 -7.70 -5.67
N GLN A 66 3.86 -8.18 -6.92
CA GLN A 66 3.98 -7.33 -8.10
C GLN A 66 2.90 -6.25 -8.13
N ALA A 67 1.64 -6.61 -7.91
CA ALA A 67 0.52 -5.67 -7.95
C ALA A 67 0.60 -4.63 -6.83
N VAL A 68 0.81 -5.07 -5.59
CA VAL A 68 0.82 -4.20 -4.41
C VAL A 68 2.05 -3.29 -4.39
N VAL A 69 3.24 -3.82 -4.68
CA VAL A 69 4.48 -3.03 -4.68
C VAL A 69 4.48 -2.01 -5.81
N ALA A 70 4.04 -2.38 -7.02
CA ALA A 70 3.97 -1.43 -8.13
C ALA A 70 2.99 -0.29 -7.84
N ALA A 71 1.79 -0.62 -7.34
CA ALA A 71 0.79 0.38 -6.97
C ALA A 71 1.30 1.28 -5.83
N TYR A 72 1.88 0.71 -4.78
CA TYR A 72 2.38 1.47 -3.65
C TYR A 72 3.58 2.33 -4.01
N ALA A 73 4.51 1.86 -4.84
CA ALA A 73 5.65 2.64 -5.29
C ALA A 73 5.21 3.90 -6.08
N ALA A 74 4.24 3.74 -6.98
CA ALA A 74 3.66 4.86 -7.73
C ALA A 74 2.94 5.85 -6.79
N PHE A 75 2.11 5.34 -5.88
CA PHE A 75 1.39 6.14 -4.88
C PHE A 75 2.35 6.89 -3.94
N TYR A 76 3.35 6.19 -3.39
CA TYR A 76 4.36 6.72 -2.49
C TYR A 76 5.14 7.85 -3.16
N ARG A 77 5.67 7.62 -4.36
CA ARG A 77 6.42 8.65 -5.11
C ARG A 77 5.57 9.88 -5.39
N ARG A 78 4.27 9.70 -5.62
CA ARG A 78 3.35 10.79 -5.91
C ARG A 78 3.02 11.65 -4.70
N TYR A 79 2.82 11.04 -3.53
CA TYR A 79 2.26 11.74 -2.37
C TYR A 79 3.24 12.01 -1.24
N LYS A 80 4.37 11.29 -1.15
CA LYS A 80 5.38 11.49 -0.09
C LYS A 80 5.72 12.95 0.12
N ASP A 81 6.06 13.65 -0.96
CA ASP A 81 6.52 15.05 -0.93
C ASP A 81 5.42 16.04 -1.39
N SER A 82 4.16 15.59 -1.45
CA SER A 82 3.03 16.42 -1.92
C SER A 82 2.55 17.48 -0.90
N GLY A 83 3.06 17.43 0.33
CA GLY A 83 2.60 18.29 1.43
C GLY A 83 1.22 17.91 1.97
N PHE A 84 0.77 16.66 1.78
CA PHE A 84 -0.53 16.18 2.28
C PHE A 84 -0.67 16.25 3.81
N THR A 85 0.45 16.25 4.53
CA THR A 85 0.51 16.49 5.97
C THR A 85 1.67 17.42 6.29
N ARG A 86 1.41 18.42 7.13
CA ARG A 86 2.38 19.49 7.44
C ARG A 86 3.32 19.16 8.60
N LYS A 87 2.93 18.23 9.47
CA LYS A 87 3.64 18.00 10.75
C LYS A 87 4.04 16.54 10.98
N HIS A 88 3.26 15.58 10.49
CA HIS A 88 3.45 14.17 10.84
C HIS A 88 3.27 13.22 9.63
N PRO A 89 4.15 13.26 8.61
CA PRO A 89 4.16 12.27 7.52
C PRO A 89 4.39 10.84 8.00
N GLU A 90 5.21 10.65 9.02
CA GLU A 90 5.55 9.36 9.64
C GLU A 90 4.33 8.61 10.20
N LYS A 91 3.27 9.33 10.56
CA LYS A 91 2.02 8.72 11.06
C LYS A 91 1.28 7.95 9.96
N TYR A 92 1.41 8.38 8.70
CA TYR A 92 0.69 7.84 7.57
C TYR A 92 1.58 6.93 6.72
N ILE A 93 2.85 7.29 6.57
CA ILE A 93 3.84 6.55 5.81
C ILE A 93 4.61 5.63 6.76
N LYS A 94 4.02 4.47 7.07
CA LYS A 94 4.64 3.49 7.99
C LYS A 94 5.76 2.67 7.34
N HIS A 95 5.68 2.44 6.03
CA HIS A 95 6.59 1.55 5.31
C HIS A 95 7.13 2.24 4.06
N SER A 96 8.38 1.95 3.68
CA SER A 96 8.87 2.25 2.34
C SER A 96 8.34 1.22 1.35
N PRO A 97 8.34 1.49 0.03
CA PRO A 97 7.96 0.49 -0.96
C PRO A 97 8.78 -0.80 -0.86
N GLU A 98 10.06 -0.70 -0.50
CA GLU A 98 10.94 -1.84 -0.28
C GLU A 98 10.50 -2.64 0.96
N ALA A 99 10.28 -1.96 2.10
CA ALA A 99 9.83 -2.62 3.32
C ALA A 99 8.44 -3.28 3.16
N LEU A 100 7.54 -2.64 2.42
CA LEU A 100 6.23 -3.20 2.08
C LEU A 100 6.39 -4.45 1.19
N GLY A 101 7.31 -4.41 0.23
CA GLY A 101 7.66 -5.55 -0.62
C GLY A 101 8.14 -6.74 0.19
N GLU A 102 9.04 -6.54 1.15
CA GLU A 102 9.51 -7.60 2.05
C GLU A 102 8.35 -8.24 2.84
N ILE A 103 7.46 -7.42 3.41
CA ILE A 103 6.29 -7.91 4.15
C ILE A 103 5.38 -8.76 3.25
N VAL A 104 5.04 -8.25 2.06
CA VAL A 104 4.14 -8.94 1.12
C VAL A 104 4.79 -10.21 0.56
N SER A 105 6.11 -10.18 0.32
CA SER A 105 6.88 -11.35 -0.10
C SER A 105 6.92 -12.43 0.96
N GLY A 106 6.74 -12.08 2.24
CA GLY A 106 6.63 -13.01 3.36
C GLY A 106 5.26 -13.65 3.52
N LEU A 107 4.25 -13.22 2.76
CA LEU A 107 2.90 -13.79 2.80
C LEU A 107 2.81 -15.07 1.96
N PHE A 108 1.82 -15.91 2.29
CA PHE A 108 1.47 -17.18 1.62
C PHE A 108 2.57 -18.24 1.74
#